data_AF-A0A059F3C3-F1
#
_entry.id   AF-A0A059F3C3-F1
#
_cell.length_a   1.000
_cell.length_b   1.000
_cell.length_c   1.000
_cell.angle_alpha   90.00
_cell.angle_beta   90.00
_cell.angle_gamma   90.00
#
_symmetry.space_group_name_H-M   'P 1'
#
loop_
_entity.id
_entity.type
_entity.pdbx_description
1 polymer ?
#
loop_
_entity_poly.entity_id
_entity_poly.type
_entity_poly.pdbx_seq_one_letter_code
_entity_poly.pdbx_strand_id
1 'polypeptide(L)'
;MELNFLQKIHLCKTRNMSTNFSKSHKNKDQFAWRCMNKSYHQYNKYFSIRKGSFFENFRLPFKDILQLIIRYCCIQQLCSIICSLNLAKTTVINILEIGYVYSYY
;
A
#
# COMPACT_ATOMS: atom_id res chain seq x y z
N MET A 1 -18.72 -2.13 6.40
CA MET A 1 -17.72 -1.07 6.62
C MET A 1 -16.66 -1.22 5.53
N GLU A 2 -16.43 -0.20 4.69
CA GLU A 2 -15.34 -0.28 3.70
C GLU A 2 -14.01 0.03 4.39
N LEU A 3 -13.14 -0.99 4.51
CA LEU A 3 -11.85 -0.89 5.23
C LEU A 3 -10.80 -0.02 4.51
N ASN A 4 -11.14 0.58 3.36
CA ASN A 4 -10.30 1.52 2.60
C ASN A 4 -8.83 1.08 2.45
N PHE A 5 -8.60 -0.23 2.30
CA PHE A 5 -7.26 -0.80 2.14
C PHE A 5 -6.58 -0.26 0.88
N LEU A 6 -7.30 -0.28 -0.23
CA LEU A 6 -6.86 0.22 -1.53
C LEU A 6 -8.02 0.90 -2.24
N GLN A 7 -7.71 2.01 -2.90
CA GLN A 7 -8.68 2.68 -3.77
C GLN A 7 -8.85 1.86 -5.06
N LYS A 8 -10.10 1.57 -5.43
CA LYS A 8 -10.42 0.88 -6.69
C LYS A 8 -10.06 1.72 -7.91
N ILE A 9 -10.18 3.04 -7.78
CA ILE A 9 -9.91 4.02 -8.83
C ILE A 9 -9.19 5.20 -8.18
N HIS A 10 -8.16 5.71 -8.84
CA HIS A 10 -7.60 7.02 -8.53
C HIS A 10 -8.09 8.06 -9.54
N LEU A 11 -8.59 9.18 -9.04
CA LEU A 11 -9.07 10.30 -9.85
C LEU A 11 -8.03 11.42 -9.83
N CYS A 12 -7.76 11.99 -11.00
CA CYS A 12 -6.99 13.24 -11.07
C CYS A 12 -7.83 14.38 -10.46
N LYS A 13 -7.34 14.96 -9.35
CA LYS A 13 -8.05 15.91 -8.47
C LYS A 13 -8.79 17.07 -9.15
N THR A 14 -8.38 17.48 -10.35
CA THR A 14 -8.93 18.67 -11.03
C THR A 14 -10.01 18.37 -12.06
N ARG A 15 -10.21 17.12 -12.49
CA ARG A 15 -11.20 16.79 -13.54
C ARG A 15 -12.04 15.54 -13.28
N ASN A 16 -11.90 14.88 -12.12
CA ASN A 16 -12.58 13.60 -11.84
C ASN A 16 -12.39 12.56 -12.96
N MET A 17 -11.27 12.61 -13.67
CA MET A 17 -10.95 11.64 -14.72
C MET A 17 -10.18 10.47 -14.13
N SER A 18 -10.60 9.26 -14.51
CA SER A 18 -9.98 8.02 -14.07
C SER A 18 -8.55 7.91 -14.59
N THR A 19 -7.65 7.52 -13.70
CA THR A 19 -6.29 7.12 -14.08
C THR A 19 -6.26 5.64 -14.43
N ASN A 20 -5.30 5.26 -15.28
CA ASN A 20 -5.10 3.86 -15.64
C ASN A 20 -4.15 3.19 -14.65
N PHE A 21 -4.45 1.96 -14.27
CA PHE A 21 -3.51 1.11 -13.54
C PHE A 21 -2.39 0.69 -14.51
N SER A 22 -1.13 0.88 -14.13
CA SER A 22 0.01 0.61 -15.01
C SER A 22 1.23 0.12 -14.23
N LYS A 23 2.06 -0.70 -14.89
CA LYS A 23 3.37 -1.07 -14.36
C LYS A 23 4.26 0.18 -14.25
N SER A 24 4.99 0.27 -13.15
CA SER A 24 5.94 1.35 -12.86
C SER A 24 7.13 0.79 -12.09
N HIS A 25 8.26 0.62 -12.78
CA HIS A 25 9.50 0.12 -12.18
C HIS A 25 10.10 1.06 -11.12
N LYS A 26 9.70 2.35 -11.14
CA LYS A 26 10.13 3.35 -10.16
C LYS A 26 9.34 3.27 -8.85
N ASN A 27 8.15 2.66 -8.85
CA ASN A 27 7.38 2.48 -7.63
C ASN A 27 7.83 1.21 -6.91
N LYS A 28 7.95 1.27 -5.58
CA LYS A 28 8.31 0.13 -4.72
C LYS A 28 7.37 -1.07 -4.85
N ASP A 29 6.11 -0.81 -5.19
CA ASP A 29 5.10 -1.84 -5.42
C ASP A 29 5.01 -2.27 -6.89
N GLN A 30 5.88 -1.75 -7.76
CA GLN A 30 5.93 -2.02 -9.20
C GLN A 30 4.68 -1.65 -10.01
N PHE A 31 3.66 -1.11 -9.35
CA PHE A 31 2.42 -0.63 -9.95
C PHE A 31 2.11 0.78 -9.49
N ALA A 32 1.44 1.55 -10.36
CA ALA A 32 1.06 2.93 -10.11
C ALA A 32 -0.18 3.31 -10.93
N TRP A 33 -0.89 4.31 -10.45
CA TRP A 33 -1.91 5.01 -11.21
C TRP A 33 -1.25 5.99 -12.18
N ARG A 34 -1.58 5.94 -13.46
CA ARG A 34 -1.03 6.82 -14.50
C ARG A 34 -2.13 7.67 -15.10
N CYS A 35 -1.91 8.98 -15.14
CA CYS A 35 -2.80 9.87 -15.86
C CYS A 35 -2.57 9.74 -17.38
N MET A 36 -3.62 9.45 -18.13
CA MET A 36 -3.55 9.31 -19.60
C MET A 36 -4.19 10.49 -20.35
N ASN A 37 -4.65 11.52 -19.64
CA ASN A 37 -5.27 12.68 -20.26
C ASN A 37 -4.21 13.64 -20.82
N LYS A 38 -4.08 13.71 -22.15
CA LYS A 38 -3.14 14.58 -22.87
C LYS A 38 -3.38 16.07 -22.63
N SER A 39 -4.63 16.48 -22.40
CA SER A 39 -5.01 17.88 -22.19
C SER A 39 -4.78 18.37 -20.76
N TYR A 40 -4.17 17.53 -19.90
CA TYR A 40 -3.95 17.83 -18.50
C TYR A 40 -2.47 18.02 -18.20
N HIS A 41 -2.13 18.98 -17.35
CA HIS A 41 -0.74 19.30 -17.00
C HIS A 41 -0.02 18.14 -16.27
N GLN A 42 -0.75 17.16 -15.75
CA GLN A 42 -0.17 15.94 -15.16
C GLN A 42 -0.27 14.73 -16.09
N TYR A 43 -0.40 14.93 -17.40
CA TYR A 43 -0.30 13.87 -18.38
C TYR A 43 0.94 13.01 -18.14
N ASN A 44 0.79 11.68 -18.21
CA ASN A 44 1.84 10.69 -17.93
C ASN A 44 2.42 10.71 -16.51
N LYS A 45 1.88 11.52 -15.59
CA LYS A 45 2.29 11.49 -14.20
C LYS A 45 1.81 10.20 -13.53
N TYR A 46 2.66 9.67 -12.67
CA TYR A 46 2.40 8.49 -11.86
C TYR A 46 2.01 8.88 -10.44
N PHE A 47 1.07 8.15 -9.86
CA PHE A 47 0.62 8.27 -8.48
C PHE A 47 0.70 6.90 -7.81
N SER A 48 1.04 6.89 -6.53
CA SER A 48 1.09 5.65 -5.75
C SER A 48 -0.28 4.99 -5.70
N ILE A 49 -0.33 3.67 -5.83
CA ILE A 49 -1.55 2.87 -5.62
C ILE A 49 -2.08 2.95 -4.19
N ARG A 50 -1.20 3.35 -3.25
CA ARG A 50 -1.51 3.53 -1.83
C ARG A 50 -2.14 4.89 -1.51
N LYS A 51 -2.24 5.79 -2.49
CA LYS A 51 -2.71 7.16 -2.24
C LYS A 51 -4.15 7.14 -1.74
N GLY A 52 -4.41 7.78 -0.60
CA GLY A 52 -5.73 7.84 0.03
C GLY A 52 -6.18 6.48 0.60
N SER A 53 -5.23 5.62 0.98
CA SER A 53 -5.52 4.30 1.51
C SER A 53 -4.78 4.05 2.82
N PHE A 54 -5.22 3.04 3.56
CA PHE A 54 -4.54 2.54 4.75
C PHE A 54 -3.02 2.43 4.58
N PHE A 55 -2.58 2.04 3.38
CA PHE A 55 -1.20 1.73 3.12
C PHE A 55 -0.30 2.94 2.81
N GLU A 56 -0.85 4.16 2.73
CA GLU A 56 -0.17 5.35 2.20
C GLU A 56 1.17 5.64 2.87
N ASN A 57 1.22 5.51 4.20
CA ASN A 57 2.37 5.90 5.00
C ASN A 57 3.36 4.76 5.29
N PHE A 58 3.04 3.53 4.89
CA PHE A 58 3.98 2.41 5.10
C PHE A 58 5.15 2.51 4.14
N ARG A 59 6.36 2.38 4.68
CA ARG A 59 7.60 2.42 3.90
C ARG A 59 7.82 1.11 3.14
N LEU A 60 7.44 -0.02 3.73
CA LEU A 60 7.67 -1.35 3.17
C LEU A 60 6.87 -1.62 1.88
N PRO A 61 7.43 -2.40 0.94
CA PRO A 61 6.69 -2.99 -0.18
C PRO A 61 5.47 -3.80 0.27
N PHE A 62 4.45 -3.91 -0.59
CA PHE A 62 3.25 -4.68 -0.25
C PHE A 62 3.55 -6.13 0.06
N LYS A 63 4.48 -6.73 -0.69
CA LYS A 63 4.91 -8.11 -0.48
C LYS A 63 5.29 -8.35 0.98
N ASP A 64 6.12 -7.48 1.56
CA ASP A 64 6.65 -7.66 2.91
C ASP A 64 5.57 -7.42 3.97
N ILE A 65 4.70 -6.43 3.76
CA ILE A 65 3.57 -6.15 4.65
C ILE A 65 2.61 -7.35 4.67
N LEU A 66 2.26 -7.88 3.50
CA LEU A 66 1.35 -9.02 3.39
C LEU A 66 1.98 -10.29 3.96
N GLN A 67 3.27 -10.55 3.70
CA GLN A 67 3.98 -11.67 4.30
C GLN A 67 4.02 -11.59 5.82
N LEU A 68 4.27 -10.40 6.39
CA LEU A 68 4.21 -10.18 7.83
C LEU A 68 2.83 -10.52 8.39
N ILE A 69 1.76 -9.97 7.79
CA ILE A 69 0.38 -10.20 8.24
C ILE A 69 0.02 -11.68 8.17
N ILE A 70 0.28 -12.35 7.04
CA ILE A 70 -0.04 -13.78 6.85
C ILE A 70 0.70 -14.63 7.90
N ARG A 71 2.02 -14.42 8.06
CA ARG A 71 2.82 -15.19 9.03
C ARG A 71 2.37 -14.97 10.47
N TYR A 72 2.00 -13.73 10.80
CA TYR A 72 1.46 -13.38 12.11
C TYR A 72 0.13 -14.09 12.37
N CYS A 73 -0.80 -14.06 11.41
CA CYS A 73 -2.09 -14.77 11.50
C CYS A 73 -1.93 -16.30 11.60
N CYS A 74 -0.87 -16.86 11.02
CA CYS A 74 -0.52 -18.28 11.17
C CYS A 74 0.22 -18.62 12.48
N ILE A 75 0.18 -17.74 13.48
CA ILE A 75 0.72 -17.96 14.83
C ILE A 75 2.24 -18.23 14.82
N GLN A 76 2.96 -17.72 13.82
CA GLN A 76 4.42 -17.76 13.85
C GLN A 76 4.95 -16.79 14.90
N GLN A 77 6.01 -17.21 15.61
CA GLN A 77 6.65 -16.37 16.61
C GLN A 77 7.20 -15.07 15.99
N LEU A 78 6.89 -13.93 16.61
CA LEU A 78 7.25 -12.60 16.11
C LEU A 78 8.76 -12.46 15.84
N CYS A 79 9.60 -12.99 16.74
CA CYS A 79 11.05 -12.98 16.58
C CYS A 79 11.49 -13.71 15.30
N SER A 80 10.86 -14.85 14.99
CA SER A 80 11.15 -15.61 13.77
C SER A 80 10.74 -14.83 12.52
N ILE A 81 9.58 -14.17 12.55
CA ILE A 81 9.12 -13.33 11.44
C ILE A 81 10.08 -12.15 11.20
N ILE A 82 10.46 -11.44 12.27
CA ILE A 82 11.40 -10.31 12.24
C ILE A 82 12.73 -10.72 11.59
N CYS A 83 13.31 -11.83 12.04
CA CYS A 83 14.56 -12.34 11.49
C CYS A 83 14.41 -12.76 10.02
N SER A 84 13.32 -13.44 9.67
CA SER A 84 13.09 -13.94 8.30
C SER A 84 12.84 -12.85 7.26
N LEU A 85 12.15 -11.77 7.64
CA LEU A 85 11.83 -10.65 6.76
C LEU A 85 12.89 -9.53 6.84
N ASN A 86 13.87 -9.66 7.74
CA ASN A 86 14.89 -8.66 8.00
C ASN A 86 14.30 -7.25 8.24
N LEU A 87 13.26 -7.18 9.07
CA LEU A 87 12.53 -5.93 9.36
C LEU A 87 12.89 -5.41 10.75
N ALA A 88 12.92 -4.08 10.91
CA ALA A 88 13.03 -3.48 12.23
C ALA A 88 11.81 -3.84 13.09
N LYS A 89 12.05 -4.22 14.36
CA LYS A 89 10.99 -4.57 15.32
C LYS A 89 9.93 -3.47 15.45
N THR A 90 10.34 -2.20 15.47
CA THR A 90 9.44 -1.04 15.52
C THR A 90 8.51 -0.97 14.32
N THR A 91 9.00 -1.25 13.12
CA THR A 91 8.18 -1.31 11.89
C THR A 91 7.14 -2.42 11.97
N VAL A 92 7.54 -3.60 12.47
CA VAL A 92 6.64 -4.74 12.65
C VAL A 92 5.53 -4.43 13.65
N ILE A 93 5.88 -3.87 14.80
CA ILE A 93 4.91 -3.46 15.82
C ILE A 93 3.94 -2.44 15.24
N ASN A 94 4.41 -1.39 14.57
CA ASN A 94 3.53 -0.37 13.98
C ASN A 94 2.55 -0.98 12.96
N ILE A 95 2.97 -1.94 12.14
CA ILE A 95 2.08 -2.62 11.18
C ILE A 95 1.01 -3.43 11.91
N LEU A 96 1.41 -4.18 12.95
CA LEU A 96 0.50 -5.05 13.69
C LEU A 96 -0.43 -4.27 14.61
N GLU A 97 0.03 -3.24 15.32
CA GLU A 97 -0.81 -2.36 16.15
C GLU A 97 -1.90 -1.72 15.31
N ILE A 98 -1.53 -1.17 14.15
CA ILE A 98 -2.51 -0.61 13.22
C ILE A 98 -3.48 -1.73 12.76
N GLY A 99 -2.98 -2.92 12.39
CA GLY A 99 -3.84 -4.05 12.00
C GLY A 99 -4.79 -4.57 13.10
N TYR A 100 -4.35 -4.52 14.37
CA TYR A 100 -5.16 -4.91 15.52
C TYR A 100 -6.29 -3.93 15.79
N VAL A 101 -6.04 -2.63 15.67
CA VAL A 101 -7.10 -1.62 15.79
C VAL A 101 -8.22 -1.89 14.80
N TYR A 102 -7.91 -2.31 13.57
CA TYR A 102 -8.94 -2.65 12.56
C TYR A 102 -9.54 -4.06 12.71
N SER A 103 -9.08 -4.91 13.64
CA SER A 103 -9.64 -6.24 13.86
C SER A 103 -10.76 -6.27 14.91
N TYR A 104 -10.96 -5.17 15.65
CA TYR A 104 -11.96 -5.03 16.72
C TYR A 104 -13.09 -4.03 16.40
N TYR A 105 -13.17 -3.55 15.15
CA TYR A 105 -14.27 -2.75 14.62
C TYR A 105 -14.80 -3.40 13.33
#